data_AF-A0AAU3GER6-F1
#
_entry.id   AF-A0AAU3GER6-F1
#
_cell.length_a   1.000
_cell.length_b   1.000
_cell.length_c   1.000
_cell.angle_alpha   90.00
_cell.angle_beta   90.00
_cell.angle_gamma   90.00
#
_symmetry.space_group_name_H-M   'P 1'
#
loop_
_entity.id
_entity.type
_entity.pdbx_description
1 polymer ?
#
loop_
_entity_poly.entity_id
_entity_poly.type
_entity_poly.pdbx_seq_one_letter_code
_entity_poly.pdbx_strand_id
1 'polypeptide(L)'
;MFDLGDLVPLSIQIRNAAGQPEDATSVSVTITLPDGTSETHGPIPSSGAGAYDYDYPTMQAGWHGVRWLATGLNASAFTDSFDVAPAAGAAFISVGDARQHLRKDVDDEQLRWYVATACQMITDRMGVVSPTVVVAERRAHRGTVVLPTRPVIAITSVQRLPGLEVVPADDAATSARGWTLESPEGLLSVSGSSLVRVTYLAGRNPLPPNFRMAALELVAHLWRGSQHNQAGGRPPLGDGDALSASVRPFAMPYRVLELLGLKKDQERDEPLVG
;
A
#
# COMPACT_ATOMS: atom_id res chain seq x y z
N MET A 1 10.30 -5.97 2.78
CA MET A 1 9.51 -5.52 1.63
C MET A 1 10.53 -5.17 0.57
N PHE A 2 10.27 -5.44 -0.71
CA PHE A 2 11.22 -5.07 -1.76
C PHE A 2 10.71 -3.84 -2.49
N ASP A 3 11.58 -2.94 -2.91
CA ASP A 3 11.18 -1.79 -3.70
C ASP A 3 11.25 -2.14 -5.19
N LEU A 4 10.35 -1.57 -5.99
CA LEU A 4 10.34 -1.78 -7.43
C LEU A 4 11.69 -1.38 -8.06
N GLY A 5 12.33 -2.33 -8.73
CA GLY A 5 13.68 -2.18 -9.30
C GLY A 5 14.77 -2.87 -8.50
N ASP A 6 14.48 -3.36 -7.28
CA ASP A 6 15.41 -4.16 -6.49
C ASP A 6 15.57 -5.57 -7.05
N LEU A 7 16.71 -6.19 -6.72
CA LEU A 7 16.93 -7.62 -6.85
C LEU A 7 16.39 -8.34 -5.60
N VAL A 8 15.50 -9.29 -5.81
CA VAL A 8 14.97 -10.15 -4.75
C VAL A 8 15.80 -11.42 -4.70
N PRO A 9 16.60 -11.64 -3.64
CA PRO A 9 17.38 -12.86 -3.49
C PRO A 9 16.45 -14.02 -3.10
N LEU A 10 16.28 -14.98 -3.99
CA LEU A 10 15.52 -16.21 -3.74
C LEU A 10 16.51 -17.36 -3.57
N SER A 11 16.34 -18.14 -2.51
CA SER A 11 17.20 -19.29 -2.23
C SER A 11 16.39 -20.51 -1.82
N ILE A 12 16.83 -21.70 -2.22
CA ILE A 12 16.31 -22.98 -1.71
C ILE A 12 17.45 -23.92 -1.33
N GLN A 13 17.25 -24.67 -0.25
CA GLN A 13 18.11 -25.78 0.14
C GLN A 13 17.38 -27.12 -0.01
N ILE A 14 17.85 -27.93 -0.94
CA ILE A 14 17.42 -29.29 -1.20
C ILE A 14 18.19 -30.26 -0.31
N ARG A 15 17.48 -31.27 0.18
CA ARG A 15 18.00 -32.30 1.07
C ARG A 15 17.62 -33.68 0.56
N ASN A 16 18.49 -34.65 0.80
CA ASN A 16 18.22 -36.05 0.51
C ASN A 16 17.31 -36.70 1.56
N ALA A 17 17.01 -37.99 1.37
CA ALA A 17 16.15 -38.76 2.27
C ALA A 17 16.71 -38.89 3.71
N ALA A 18 18.01 -38.67 3.91
CA ALA A 18 18.66 -38.64 5.22
C ALA A 18 18.68 -37.23 5.84
N GLY A 19 18.08 -36.23 5.19
CA GLY A 19 18.02 -34.84 5.64
C GLY A 19 19.31 -34.04 5.42
N GLN A 20 20.30 -34.60 4.71
CA GLN A 20 21.56 -33.93 4.40
C GLN A 20 21.43 -33.08 3.13
N PRO A 21 22.04 -31.89 3.07
CA PRO A 21 22.05 -31.07 1.85
C PRO A 21 22.72 -31.82 0.69
N GLU A 22 22.02 -31.97 -0.42
CA GLU A 22 22.50 -32.67 -1.60
C GLU A 22 21.78 -32.15 -2.85
N ASP A 23 22.50 -32.05 -3.96
CA ASP A 23 21.97 -31.49 -5.20
C ASP A 23 20.84 -32.36 -5.78
N ALA A 24 19.88 -31.70 -6.42
CA ALA A 24 18.91 -32.34 -7.28
C ALA A 24 19.42 -32.44 -8.73
N THR A 25 18.77 -33.27 -9.54
CA THR A 25 19.15 -33.41 -10.97
C THR A 25 18.89 -32.13 -11.77
N SER A 26 17.77 -31.46 -11.51
CA SER A 26 17.44 -30.18 -12.13
C SER A 26 16.52 -29.38 -11.23
N VAL A 27 16.78 -28.08 -11.13
CA VAL A 27 16.01 -27.14 -10.30
C VAL A 27 15.57 -25.97 -11.18
N SER A 28 14.30 -25.60 -11.09
CA SER A 28 13.76 -24.39 -11.71
C SER A 28 12.94 -23.61 -10.70
N VAL A 29 12.85 -22.30 -10.90
CA VAL A 29 11.96 -21.41 -10.15
C VAL A 29 10.93 -20.81 -11.09
N THR A 30 9.66 -20.88 -10.71
CA THR A 30 8.56 -20.21 -11.39
C THR A 30 8.07 -19.08 -10.51
N ILE A 31 7.99 -17.88 -11.06
CA ILE A 31 7.51 -16.67 -10.40
C ILE A 31 6.18 -16.29 -11.03
N THR A 32 5.12 -16.27 -10.24
CA THR A 32 3.81 -15.76 -10.64
C THR A 32 3.77 -14.26 -10.37
N LEU A 33 3.54 -13.48 -11.42
CA LEU A 33 3.51 -12.03 -11.39
C LEU A 33 2.17 -11.51 -10.83
N PRO A 34 2.11 -10.24 -10.39
CA PRO A 34 0.88 -9.63 -9.87
C PRO A 34 -0.29 -9.62 -10.85
N ASP A 35 -0.03 -9.63 -12.16
CA ASP A 35 -1.04 -9.72 -13.22
C ASP A 35 -1.55 -11.16 -13.48
N GLY A 36 -1.05 -12.14 -12.73
CA GLY A 36 -1.40 -13.56 -12.84
C GLY A 36 -0.63 -14.32 -13.91
N THR A 37 0.24 -13.67 -14.69
CA THR A 37 1.16 -14.36 -15.59
C THR A 37 2.30 -15.02 -14.82
N SER A 38 3.12 -15.84 -15.47
CA SER A 38 4.24 -16.51 -14.79
C SER A 38 5.49 -16.56 -15.65
N GLU A 39 6.63 -16.34 -15.01
CA GLU A 39 7.97 -16.46 -15.58
C GLU A 39 8.65 -17.69 -14.98
N THR A 40 9.31 -18.52 -15.80
CA THR A 40 10.02 -19.70 -15.31
C THR A 40 11.49 -19.59 -15.69
N HIS A 41 12.35 -19.75 -14.69
CA HIS A 41 13.79 -19.68 -14.82
C HIS A 41 14.41 -21.02 -14.44
N GLY A 42 15.29 -21.53 -15.29
CA GLY A 42 16.02 -22.75 -15.03
C GLY A 42 16.63 -23.37 -16.30
N PRO A 43 17.50 -24.38 -16.13
CA PRO A 43 17.92 -24.94 -14.85
C PRO A 43 18.81 -23.97 -14.05
N ILE A 44 18.53 -23.82 -12.76
CA ILE A 44 19.32 -23.00 -11.84
C ILE A 44 20.53 -23.83 -11.40
N PRO A 45 21.77 -23.33 -11.56
CA PRO A 45 22.96 -24.04 -11.10
C PRO A 45 23.02 -24.07 -9.57
N SER A 46 23.60 -25.15 -9.04
CA SER A 46 23.89 -25.26 -7.61
C SER A 46 24.98 -24.28 -7.20
N SER A 47 24.75 -23.54 -6.10
CA SER A 47 25.71 -22.62 -5.47
C SER A 47 26.53 -23.29 -4.36
N GLY A 48 26.19 -24.53 -4.01
CA GLY A 48 26.82 -25.36 -2.99
C GLY A 48 25.95 -26.60 -2.74
N ALA A 49 26.42 -27.57 -1.96
CA ALA A 49 25.69 -28.84 -1.79
C ALA A 49 24.20 -28.63 -1.41
N GLY A 50 23.31 -28.94 -2.35
CA GLY A 50 21.86 -28.77 -2.23
C GLY A 50 21.37 -27.31 -2.24
N ALA A 51 22.22 -26.31 -2.39
CA ALA A 51 21.86 -24.89 -2.36
C ALA A 51 21.69 -24.34 -3.78
N TYR A 52 20.62 -23.58 -4.00
CA TYR A 52 20.32 -22.93 -5.26
C TYR A 52 19.85 -21.50 -4.99
N ASP A 53 20.47 -20.53 -5.66
CA ASP A 53 20.19 -19.11 -5.50
C ASP A 53 19.79 -18.50 -6.84
N TYR A 54 18.82 -17.58 -6.80
CA TYR A 54 18.34 -16.84 -7.96
C TYR A 54 17.93 -15.42 -7.56
N ASP A 55 18.58 -14.42 -8.15
CA ASP A 55 18.23 -13.02 -7.95
C ASP A 55 17.21 -12.56 -8.99
N TYR A 56 16.00 -12.23 -8.55
CA TYR A 56 14.93 -11.78 -9.43
C TYR A 56 14.88 -10.24 -9.55
N PRO A 57 15.06 -9.66 -10.74
CA PRO A 57 14.90 -8.22 -10.94
C PRO A 57 13.41 -7.84 -11.00
N THR A 58 12.96 -7.03 -10.05
CA THR A 58 11.54 -6.65 -9.96
C THR A 58 11.17 -5.58 -10.99
N MET A 59 10.17 -5.87 -11.83
CA MET A 59 9.64 -4.95 -12.84
C MET A 59 8.17 -4.55 -12.62
N GLN A 60 7.46 -5.27 -11.75
CA GLN A 60 6.08 -4.99 -11.40
C GLN A 60 5.96 -4.83 -9.88
N ALA A 61 5.10 -3.91 -9.43
CA ALA A 61 4.76 -3.76 -8.03
C ALA A 61 3.58 -4.68 -7.66
N GLY A 62 3.58 -5.18 -6.44
CA GLY A 62 2.55 -6.04 -5.87
C GLY A 62 3.06 -7.43 -5.47
N TRP A 63 2.11 -8.32 -5.21
CA TRP A 63 2.37 -9.64 -4.70
C TRP A 63 2.88 -10.58 -5.80
N HIS A 64 3.98 -11.26 -5.52
CA HIS A 64 4.58 -12.27 -6.38
C HIS A 64 4.57 -13.63 -5.68
N GLY A 65 4.10 -14.66 -6.39
CA GLY A 65 4.19 -16.04 -5.94
C GLY A 65 5.48 -16.68 -6.42
N VAL A 66 6.16 -17.45 -5.58
CA VAL A 66 7.38 -18.18 -5.95
C VAL A 66 7.13 -19.66 -5.80
N ARG A 67 7.57 -20.44 -6.79
CA ARG A 67 7.56 -21.90 -6.75
C ARG A 67 8.87 -22.45 -7.25
N TRP A 68 9.64 -23.04 -6.34
CA TRP A 68 10.78 -23.86 -6.66
C TRP A 68 10.34 -25.29 -6.96
N LEU A 69 10.88 -25.87 -8.03
CA LEU A 69 10.64 -27.24 -8.43
C LEU A 69 11.97 -27.93 -8.72
N ALA A 70 12.28 -28.93 -7.90
CA ALA A 70 13.40 -29.83 -8.09
C ALA A 70 12.91 -31.17 -8.63
N THR A 71 13.59 -31.68 -9.66
CA THR A 71 13.24 -32.92 -10.36
C THR A 71 14.41 -33.89 -10.40
N GLY A 72 14.11 -35.18 -10.60
CA GLY A 72 15.10 -36.26 -10.60
C GLY A 72 15.50 -36.69 -9.19
N LEU A 73 16.80 -36.83 -8.94
CA LEU A 73 17.33 -37.09 -7.59
C LEU A 73 16.92 -35.96 -6.64
N ASN A 74 16.57 -36.31 -5.40
CA ASN A 74 16.18 -35.35 -4.36
C ASN A 74 15.03 -34.40 -4.79
N ALA A 75 14.09 -34.92 -5.61
CA ALA A 75 12.94 -34.16 -6.10
C ALA A 75 12.08 -33.61 -4.95
N SER A 76 11.74 -32.33 -5.06
CA SER A 76 10.98 -31.59 -4.06
C SER A 76 10.35 -30.36 -4.68
N ALA A 77 9.36 -29.78 -3.99
CA ALA A 77 8.77 -28.51 -4.38
C ALA A 77 8.63 -27.63 -3.14
N PHE A 78 8.88 -26.34 -3.31
CA PHE A 78 8.75 -25.35 -2.26
C PHE A 78 8.07 -24.11 -2.83
N THR A 79 7.20 -23.50 -2.05
CA THR A 79 6.49 -22.28 -2.43
C THR A 79 6.76 -21.20 -1.42
N ASP A 80 6.95 -19.99 -1.92
CA ASP A 80 7.13 -18.79 -1.12
C ASP A 80 6.39 -17.62 -1.79
N SER A 81 6.43 -16.45 -1.19
CA SER A 81 5.91 -15.23 -1.79
C SER A 81 6.65 -14.02 -1.28
N PHE A 82 6.72 -12.99 -2.11
CA PHE A 82 7.22 -11.68 -1.72
C PHE A 82 6.32 -10.59 -2.26
N ASP A 83 6.37 -9.41 -1.62
CA ASP A 83 5.62 -8.24 -2.04
C ASP A 83 6.59 -7.12 -2.43
N VAL A 84 6.31 -6.51 -3.58
CA VAL A 84 7.11 -5.42 -4.15
C VAL A 84 6.32 -4.11 -4.01
N ALA A 85 6.85 -3.18 -3.24
CA ALA A 85 6.25 -1.87 -3.08
C ALA A 85 6.39 -1.04 -4.36
N PRO A 86 5.36 -0.25 -4.71
CA PRO A 86 5.46 0.68 -5.81
C PRO A 86 6.50 1.76 -5.50
N ALA A 87 7.25 2.19 -6.52
CA ALA A 87 8.27 3.24 -6.40
C ALA A 87 7.73 4.59 -5.87
N ALA A 88 6.42 4.82 -5.96
CA ALA A 88 5.77 6.01 -5.41
C ALA A 88 4.41 5.63 -4.80
N GLY A 89 4.08 6.22 -3.64
CA GLY A 89 2.67 6.46 -3.28
C GLY A 89 2.14 5.87 -1.97
N ALA A 90 2.82 4.94 -1.29
CA ALA A 90 2.24 4.33 -0.09
C ALA A 90 2.39 5.20 1.18
N ALA A 91 3.55 5.82 1.38
CA ALA A 91 3.85 6.56 2.61
C ALA A 91 3.81 8.07 2.39
N PHE A 92 3.08 8.79 3.25
CA PHE A 92 3.08 10.26 3.30
C PHE A 92 3.95 10.83 4.43
N ILE A 93 4.66 9.96 5.17
CA ILE A 93 5.71 10.32 6.13
C ILE A 93 6.99 9.55 5.80
N SER A 94 8.15 10.11 6.14
CA SER A 94 9.44 9.44 5.91
C SER A 94 9.86 8.55 7.08
N VAL A 95 10.71 7.57 6.81
CA VAL A 95 11.39 6.76 7.85
C VAL A 95 12.24 7.65 8.76
N GLY A 96 12.88 8.69 8.22
CA GLY A 96 13.63 9.68 8.99
C GLY A 96 12.78 10.44 10.01
N ASP A 97 11.59 10.88 9.60
CA ASP A 97 10.63 11.54 10.50
C ASP A 97 10.16 10.59 11.61
N ALA A 98 9.85 9.33 11.24
CA ALA A 98 9.44 8.31 12.19
C ALA A 98 10.54 8.00 13.21
N ARG A 99 11.80 7.88 12.75
CA ARG A 99 12.96 7.66 13.62
C ARG A 99 13.16 8.83 14.58
N GLN A 100 13.09 10.06 14.06
CA GLN A 100 13.20 11.27 14.88
C GLN A 100 12.08 11.34 15.93
N HIS A 101 10.86 10.96 15.57
CA HIS A 101 9.72 10.95 16.48
C HIS A 101 9.85 9.88 17.58
N LEU A 102 10.29 8.66 17.22
CA LEU A 102 10.50 7.57 18.17
C LEU A 102 11.65 7.83 19.14
N ARG A 103 12.68 8.59 18.73
CA ARG A 103 13.93 8.81 19.48
C ARG A 103 14.58 7.48 19.92
N LYS A 104 14.52 6.49 19.03
CA LYS A 104 15.07 5.14 19.22
C LYS A 104 15.83 4.73 17.97
N ASP A 105 16.84 3.91 18.19
CA ASP A 105 17.55 3.25 17.10
C ASP A 105 16.80 1.96 16.78
N VAL A 106 16.08 1.99 15.66
CA VAL A 106 15.28 0.89 15.13
C VAL A 106 15.81 0.63 13.72
N ASP A 107 15.88 -0.64 13.35
CA ASP A 107 16.25 -1.04 12.00
C ASP A 107 15.35 -0.36 10.95
N ASP A 108 15.95 0.20 9.89
CA ASP A 108 15.24 1.01 8.90
C ASP A 108 14.23 0.18 8.09
N GLU A 109 14.55 -1.08 7.81
CA GLU A 109 13.62 -1.99 7.11
C GLU A 109 12.41 -2.25 7.99
N GLN A 110 12.62 -2.59 9.26
CA GLN A 110 11.54 -2.75 10.22
C GLN A 110 10.71 -1.47 10.39
N LEU A 111 11.34 -0.30 10.44
CA LEU A 111 10.63 0.97 10.57
C LEU A 111 9.83 1.32 9.31
N ARG A 112 10.31 0.95 8.13
CA ARG A 112 9.59 1.11 6.86
C ARG A 112 8.26 0.38 6.88
N TRP A 113 8.21 -0.84 7.44
CA TRP A 113 6.97 -1.58 7.62
C TRP A 113 5.96 -0.83 8.50
N TYR A 114 6.38 -0.32 9.67
CA TYR A 114 5.47 0.44 10.53
C TYR A 114 4.95 1.72 9.86
N VAL A 115 5.81 2.42 9.11
CA VAL A 115 5.43 3.60 8.35
C VAL A 115 4.39 3.25 7.28
N ALA A 116 4.64 2.20 6.48
CA ALA A 116 3.72 1.74 5.45
C ALA A 116 2.37 1.35 6.05
N THR A 117 2.36 0.55 7.13
CA THR A 117 1.15 0.14 7.83
C THR A 117 0.37 1.33 8.38
N ALA A 118 1.02 2.27 9.06
CA ALA A 118 0.36 3.44 9.61
C ALA A 118 -0.25 4.34 8.52
N CYS A 119 0.47 4.54 7.41
CA CYS A 119 -0.05 5.31 6.28
C CYS A 119 -1.25 4.62 5.61
N GLN A 120 -1.20 3.28 5.46
CA GLN A 120 -2.31 2.51 4.91
C GLN A 120 -3.55 2.60 5.82
N MET A 121 -3.40 2.37 7.13
CA MET A 121 -4.50 2.45 8.09
C MET A 121 -5.20 3.83 8.06
N ILE A 122 -4.43 4.91 7.95
CA ILE A 122 -4.99 6.26 7.85
C ILE A 122 -5.67 6.47 6.49
N THR A 123 -5.09 5.97 5.41
CA THR A 123 -5.65 6.07 4.05
C THR A 123 -6.96 5.30 3.92
N ASP A 124 -7.04 4.09 4.49
CA ASP A 124 -8.26 3.28 4.52
C ASP A 124 -9.39 4.00 5.27
N ARG A 125 -9.05 4.73 6.35
CA ARG A 125 -10.03 5.45 7.16
C ARG A 125 -10.47 6.77 6.52
N MET A 126 -9.53 7.53 5.97
CA MET A 126 -9.71 8.93 5.56
C MET A 126 -9.85 9.12 4.04
N GLY A 127 -9.74 8.04 3.27
CA GLY A 127 -9.58 8.07 1.83
C GLY A 127 -8.17 8.53 1.43
N VAL A 128 -7.99 8.86 0.15
CA VAL A 128 -6.68 9.16 -0.43
C VAL A 128 -6.01 10.35 0.26
N VAL A 129 -4.85 10.09 0.87
CA VAL A 129 -4.02 11.10 1.56
C VAL A 129 -2.95 11.63 0.63
N SER A 130 -2.09 10.75 0.11
CA SER A 130 -1.02 11.09 -0.85
C SER A 130 -1.58 11.40 -2.23
N PRO A 131 -1.01 12.37 -2.97
CA PRO A 131 -1.40 12.64 -4.36
C PRO A 131 -1.33 11.37 -5.22
N THR A 132 -2.47 10.98 -5.79
CA THR A 132 -2.64 9.78 -6.61
C THR A 132 -3.40 10.11 -7.88
N VAL A 133 -2.93 9.60 -9.02
CA VAL A 133 -3.64 9.75 -10.29
C VAL A 133 -4.82 8.78 -10.32
N VAL A 134 -6.01 9.32 -10.57
CA VAL A 134 -7.25 8.56 -10.64
C VAL A 134 -7.89 8.76 -12.01
N VAL A 135 -8.39 7.66 -12.58
CA VAL A 135 -9.23 7.68 -13.77
C VAL A 135 -10.63 7.24 -13.37
N ALA A 136 -11.62 8.09 -13.58
CA ALA A 136 -13.01 7.79 -13.25
C ALA A 136 -13.93 8.01 -14.46
N GLU A 137 -14.80 7.05 -14.73
CA GLU A 137 -15.87 7.19 -15.69
C GLU A 137 -17.18 7.54 -14.98
N ARG A 138 -17.80 8.66 -15.35
CA ARG A 138 -19.00 9.17 -14.70
C ARG A 138 -19.95 9.77 -15.72
N ARG A 139 -21.24 9.57 -15.51
CA ARG A 139 -22.28 10.21 -16.31
C ARG A 139 -22.57 11.59 -15.73
N ALA A 140 -22.49 12.62 -16.57
CA ALA A 140 -22.91 13.96 -16.18
C ALA A 140 -24.43 13.99 -16.00
N HIS A 141 -24.90 14.47 -14.85
CA HIS A 141 -26.32 14.72 -14.58
C HIS A 141 -26.54 16.22 -14.50
N ARG A 142 -27.38 16.76 -15.40
CA ARG A 142 -27.61 18.21 -15.54
C ARG A 142 -26.31 19.03 -15.72
N GLY A 143 -25.32 18.45 -16.40
CA GLY A 143 -24.02 19.09 -16.61
C GLY A 143 -23.09 19.02 -15.40
N THR A 144 -23.40 18.22 -14.38
CA THR A 144 -22.56 18.06 -13.18
C THR A 144 -22.10 16.61 -13.04
N VAL A 145 -20.84 16.44 -12.68
CA VAL A 145 -20.18 15.17 -12.39
C VAL A 145 -19.62 15.22 -10.98
N VAL A 146 -19.85 14.14 -10.24
CA VAL A 146 -19.29 13.95 -8.91
C VAL A 146 -18.19 12.90 -8.98
N LEU A 147 -16.96 13.32 -8.70
CA LEU A 147 -15.79 12.44 -8.72
C LEU A 147 -15.77 11.56 -7.46
N PRO A 148 -15.44 10.26 -7.57
CA PRO A 148 -15.46 9.35 -6.42
C PRO A 148 -14.34 9.64 -5.43
N THR A 149 -13.12 9.82 -5.92
CA THR A 149 -11.94 9.98 -5.08
C THR A 149 -11.70 11.44 -4.80
N ARG A 150 -11.60 11.80 -3.51
CA ARG A 150 -11.53 13.19 -3.03
C ARG A 150 -10.52 13.28 -1.88
N PRO A 151 -9.94 14.46 -1.63
CA PRO A 151 -10.13 15.72 -2.35
C PRO A 151 -9.42 15.74 -3.71
N VAL A 152 -9.87 16.60 -4.62
CA VAL A 152 -9.32 16.78 -5.98
C VAL A 152 -8.33 17.95 -5.97
N ILE A 153 -7.09 17.67 -6.38
CA ILE A 153 -6.00 18.66 -6.46
C ILE A 153 -6.05 19.37 -7.80
N ALA A 154 -6.11 18.61 -8.89
CA ALA A 154 -6.12 19.13 -10.25
C ALA A 154 -6.76 18.12 -11.20
N ILE A 155 -7.48 18.62 -12.21
CA ILE A 155 -7.96 17.81 -13.32
C ILE A 155 -6.93 17.85 -14.44
N THR A 156 -6.56 16.69 -14.94
CA THR A 156 -5.57 16.54 -16.02
C THR A 156 -6.27 16.48 -17.38
N SER A 157 -7.35 15.72 -17.49
CA SER A 157 -8.13 15.61 -18.72
C SER A 157 -9.58 15.20 -18.47
N VAL A 158 -10.47 15.66 -19.34
CA VAL A 158 -11.87 15.25 -19.41
C VAL A 158 -12.14 14.82 -20.85
N GLN A 159 -12.67 13.62 -21.03
CA GLN A 159 -12.95 13.04 -22.33
C GLN A 159 -14.40 12.56 -22.41
N ARG A 160 -15.11 12.82 -23.51
CA ARG A 160 -16.46 12.28 -23.72
C ARG A 160 -16.40 10.82 -24.17
N LEU A 161 -17.36 10.03 -23.69
CA LEU A 161 -17.57 8.66 -24.12
C LEU A 161 -18.94 8.51 -24.81
N PRO A 162 -19.02 7.73 -25.90
CA PRO A 162 -17.91 7.09 -26.63
C PRO A 162 -17.11 8.10 -27.49
N GLY A 163 -15.87 7.77 -27.87
CA GLY A 163 -15.06 8.56 -28.82
C GLY A 163 -13.84 9.28 -28.25
N LEU A 164 -13.74 9.39 -26.92
CA LEU A 164 -12.61 10.00 -26.20
C LEU A 164 -12.29 11.44 -26.64
N GLU A 165 -13.29 12.17 -27.14
CA GLU A 165 -13.16 13.57 -27.49
C GLU A 165 -12.81 14.40 -26.26
N VAL A 166 -11.70 15.14 -26.31
CA VAL A 166 -11.24 15.96 -25.20
C VAL A 166 -12.17 17.16 -25.02
N VAL A 167 -12.74 17.30 -23.83
CA VAL A 167 -13.46 18.49 -23.42
C VAL A 167 -12.43 19.50 -22.91
N PRO A 168 -12.32 20.70 -23.52
CA PRO A 168 -11.40 21.73 -23.03
C PRO A 168 -11.83 22.22 -21.64
N ALA A 169 -10.90 22.77 -20.87
CA ALA A 169 -11.25 23.53 -19.67
C ALA A 169 -12.09 24.76 -20.09
N ASP A 170 -13.01 25.18 -19.23
CA ASP A 170 -13.75 26.41 -19.44
C ASP A 170 -12.79 27.61 -19.38
N ASP A 171 -12.82 28.44 -20.42
CA ASP A 171 -11.94 29.62 -20.51
C ASP A 171 -12.71 30.81 -21.10
N ALA A 172 -12.92 31.80 -20.25
CA ALA A 172 -13.61 33.04 -20.60
C ALA A 172 -12.85 33.87 -21.65
N ALA A 173 -11.52 33.76 -21.73
CA ALA A 173 -10.72 34.51 -22.69
C ALA A 173 -10.88 33.98 -24.13
N THR A 174 -11.07 32.67 -24.28
CA THR A 174 -11.26 32.00 -25.57
C THR A 174 -12.73 31.72 -25.90
N SER A 175 -13.66 32.09 -25.00
CA SER A 175 -15.09 31.71 -25.07
C SER A 175 -15.30 30.20 -25.19
N ALA A 176 -14.33 29.40 -24.75
CA ALA A 176 -14.42 27.94 -24.76
C ALA A 176 -15.33 27.50 -23.61
N ARG A 177 -16.47 26.89 -23.95
CA ARG A 177 -17.41 26.31 -22.96
C ARG A 177 -17.05 24.86 -22.67
N GLY A 178 -16.37 24.67 -21.54
CA GLY A 178 -15.66 23.44 -21.25
C GLY A 178 -16.16 22.71 -20.01
N TRP A 179 -15.20 22.31 -19.19
CA TRP A 179 -15.40 21.85 -17.82
C TRP A 179 -14.81 22.84 -16.82
N THR A 180 -15.41 22.90 -15.63
CA THR A 180 -14.97 23.75 -14.51
C THR A 180 -15.02 22.94 -13.23
N LEU A 181 -13.91 22.89 -12.49
CA LEU A 181 -13.90 22.32 -11.14
C LEU A 181 -14.54 23.32 -10.17
N GLU A 182 -15.76 23.06 -9.76
CA GLU A 182 -16.54 23.93 -8.86
C GLU A 182 -16.09 23.81 -7.40
N SER A 183 -15.62 22.62 -7.01
CA SER A 183 -15.17 22.35 -5.65
C SER A 183 -14.08 21.28 -5.61
N PRO A 184 -13.05 21.43 -4.75
CA PRO A 184 -12.09 20.38 -4.42
C PRO A 184 -12.74 19.10 -3.88
N GLU A 185 -13.99 19.16 -3.43
CA GLU A 185 -14.80 17.98 -3.05
C GLU A 185 -15.30 17.17 -4.27
N GLY A 186 -14.65 17.33 -5.43
CA GLY A 186 -14.92 16.54 -6.63
C GLY A 186 -16.18 16.94 -7.39
N LEU A 187 -16.65 18.18 -7.22
CA LEU A 187 -17.77 18.71 -7.99
C LEU A 187 -17.24 19.34 -9.29
N LEU A 188 -17.55 18.70 -10.41
CA LEU A 188 -17.12 19.11 -11.73
C LEU A 188 -18.34 19.49 -12.58
N SER A 189 -18.38 20.72 -13.07
CA SER A 189 -19.30 21.13 -14.12
C SER A 189 -18.71 20.75 -15.47
N VAL A 190 -19.48 20.10 -16.34
CA VAL A 190 -19.10 19.72 -17.70
C VAL A 190 -20.21 20.14 -18.66
N SER A 191 -19.83 20.76 -19.76
CA SER A 191 -20.80 21.13 -20.80
C SER A 191 -21.51 19.89 -21.38
N GLY A 192 -22.84 19.88 -21.37
CA GLY A 192 -23.67 18.81 -21.91
C GLY A 192 -23.88 17.60 -20.97
N SER A 193 -24.74 16.68 -21.40
CA SER A 193 -25.12 15.49 -20.63
C SER A 193 -24.60 14.22 -21.29
N SER A 194 -23.31 13.92 -21.14
CA SER A 194 -22.68 12.73 -21.69
C SER A 194 -21.99 11.89 -20.61
N LEU A 195 -21.68 10.64 -20.94
CA LEU A 195 -20.70 9.86 -20.18
C LEU A 195 -19.33 10.51 -20.40
N VAL A 196 -18.56 10.69 -19.34
CA VAL A 196 -17.21 11.27 -19.41
C VAL A 196 -16.22 10.40 -18.66
N ARG A 197 -15.00 10.33 -19.17
CA ARG A 197 -13.81 9.82 -18.49
C ARG A 197 -12.99 11.00 -18.02
N VAL A 198 -12.72 11.06 -16.72
CA VAL A 198 -11.95 12.13 -16.09
C VAL A 198 -10.68 11.54 -15.52
N THR A 199 -9.54 12.08 -15.93
CA THR A 199 -8.23 11.81 -15.32
C THR A 199 -7.84 13.00 -14.47
N TYR A 200 -7.60 12.77 -13.19
CA TYR A 200 -7.35 13.82 -12.22
C TYR A 200 -6.40 13.34 -11.11
N LEU A 201 -5.75 14.30 -10.47
CA LEU A 201 -4.93 14.08 -9.29
C LEU A 201 -5.79 14.28 -8.04
N ALA A 202 -5.95 13.21 -7.26
CA ALA A 202 -6.68 13.21 -6.00
C ALA A 202 -5.71 13.08 -4.82
N GLY A 203 -6.10 13.59 -3.66
CA GLY A 203 -5.30 13.57 -2.44
C GLY A 203 -5.15 14.97 -1.84
N ARG A 204 -4.27 15.10 -0.86
CA ARG A 204 -4.07 16.35 -0.11
C ARG A 204 -2.70 16.94 -0.43
N ASN A 205 -2.68 18.19 -0.89
CA ASN A 205 -1.45 18.94 -1.11
C ASN A 205 -1.69 20.44 -0.87
N PRO A 206 -1.01 21.10 0.09
CA PRO A 206 -0.07 20.50 1.06
C PRO A 206 -0.76 19.53 2.02
N LEU A 207 -0.02 18.54 2.53
CA LEU A 207 -0.55 17.61 3.53
C LEU A 207 -0.81 18.36 4.85
N PRO A 208 -2.03 18.31 5.41
CA PRO A 208 -2.32 18.98 6.68
C PRO A 208 -1.44 18.44 7.83
N PRO A 209 -0.88 19.31 8.69
CA PRO A 209 0.07 18.88 9.74
C PRO A 209 -0.48 17.84 10.72
N ASN A 210 -1.79 17.85 10.97
CA ASN A 210 -2.46 16.87 11.83
C ASN A 210 -2.40 15.45 11.28
N PHE A 211 -2.44 15.25 9.95
CA PHE A 211 -2.29 13.93 9.33
C PHE A 211 -0.87 13.38 9.54
N ARG A 212 0.14 14.24 9.37
CA ARG A 212 1.54 13.88 9.62
C ARG A 212 1.74 13.48 11.09
N MET A 213 1.23 14.27 12.02
CA MET A 213 1.31 13.95 13.46
C MET A 213 0.56 12.66 13.80
N ALA A 214 -0.62 12.44 13.22
CA ALA A 214 -1.42 11.24 13.42
C ALA A 214 -0.67 9.97 12.97
N ALA A 215 -0.02 10.02 11.81
CA ALA A 215 0.79 8.91 11.32
C ALA A 215 1.99 8.62 12.22
N LEU A 216 2.71 9.65 12.67
CA LEU A 216 3.84 9.49 13.59
C LEU A 216 3.43 8.85 14.93
N GLU A 217 2.31 9.30 15.51
CA GLU A 217 1.78 8.73 16.75
C GLU A 217 1.29 7.28 16.55
N LEU A 218 0.71 6.96 15.39
CA LEU A 218 0.29 5.61 15.03
C LEU A 218 1.50 4.68 14.84
N VAL A 219 2.56 5.13 14.18
CA VAL A 219 3.84 4.38 14.09
C VAL A 219 4.37 4.08 15.49
N ALA A 220 4.42 5.08 16.37
CA ALA A 220 4.87 4.90 17.74
C ALA A 220 3.97 3.96 18.55
N HIS A 221 2.67 3.90 18.25
CA HIS A 221 1.74 2.96 18.86
C HIS A 221 2.02 1.52 18.39
N LEU A 222 2.10 1.29 17.08
CA LEU A 222 2.36 -0.03 16.49
C LEU A 222 3.70 -0.60 16.92
N TRP A 223 4.75 0.22 16.94
CA TRP A 223 6.07 -0.18 17.41
C TRP A 223 6.04 -0.56 18.91
N ARG A 224 5.41 0.24 19.77
CA ARG A 224 5.26 -0.12 21.20
C ARG A 224 4.48 -1.42 21.36
N GLY A 225 3.39 -1.60 20.61
CA GLY A 225 2.57 -2.81 20.65
C GLY A 225 3.37 -4.07 20.34
N SER A 226 4.27 -4.01 19.34
CA SER A 226 5.11 -5.16 18.99
C SER A 226 6.09 -5.55 20.09
N GLN A 227 6.63 -4.57 20.84
CA GLN A 227 7.53 -4.84 21.97
C GLN A 227 6.83 -5.56 23.13
N HIS A 228 5.57 -5.23 23.41
CA HIS A 228 4.83 -5.81 24.54
C HIS A 228 4.49 -7.29 24.36
N ASN A 229 4.45 -7.79 23.11
CA ASN A 229 4.26 -9.23 22.84
C ASN A 229 5.55 -10.04 22.88
N GLN A 230 6.73 -9.40 22.89
CA GLN A 230 8.02 -10.11 22.93
C GLN A 230 8.56 -10.32 24.37
N ALA A 231 8.18 -9.45 25.31
CA ALA A 231 8.53 -9.61 26.71
C ALA A 231 7.35 -10.23 27.48
N GLY A 232 7.32 -11.55 27.60
CA GLY A 232 6.36 -12.31 28.41
C GLY A 232 6.42 -12.05 29.92
N GLY A 233 6.53 -10.79 30.34
CA GLY A 233 6.68 -10.35 31.72
C GLY A 233 5.72 -9.22 32.02
N ARG A 234 4.43 -9.53 32.13
CA ARG A 234 3.49 -8.63 32.81
C ARG A 234 3.59 -8.93 34.31
N PRO A 235 3.92 -7.94 35.17
CA PRO A 235 3.67 -8.08 36.60
C PRO A 235 2.18 -8.37 36.79
N PRO A 236 1.77 -9.35 37.61
CA PRO A 236 0.36 -9.58 37.88
C PRO A 236 -0.21 -8.29 38.50
N LEU A 237 -1.12 -7.62 37.79
CA LEU A 237 -1.87 -6.53 38.38
C LEU A 237 -2.71 -7.11 39.51
N GLY A 238 -2.55 -6.54 40.70
CA GLY A 238 -3.38 -6.83 41.86
C GLY A 238 -4.86 -6.55 41.56
N ASP A 239 -5.66 -7.42 42.15
CA ASP A 239 -7.11 -7.57 42.07
C ASP A 239 -7.92 -6.25 42.11
N GLY A 240 -8.99 -6.19 41.31
CA GLY A 240 -10.11 -5.28 41.54
C GLY A 240 -10.59 -4.39 40.38
N ASP A 241 -9.72 -3.88 39.51
CA ASP A 241 -10.12 -2.80 38.55
C ASP A 241 -9.48 -2.93 37.15
N ALA A 242 -9.13 -4.16 36.77
CA ALA A 242 -8.35 -4.45 35.55
C ALA A 242 -9.19 -4.64 34.27
N LEU A 243 -10.50 -4.38 34.30
CA LEU A 243 -11.41 -4.67 33.17
C LEU A 243 -11.67 -3.49 32.21
N SER A 244 -11.14 -2.28 32.45
CA SER A 244 -11.28 -1.15 31.52
C SER A 244 -10.02 -0.78 30.72
N ALA A 245 -8.86 -1.35 31.04
CA ALA A 245 -7.62 -1.15 30.25
C ALA A 245 -7.44 -2.23 29.17
N SER A 246 -8.55 -2.78 28.65
CA SER A 246 -8.56 -3.89 27.70
C SER A 246 -8.06 -3.47 26.32
N VAL A 247 -6.74 -3.56 26.14
CA VAL A 247 -6.11 -4.48 25.17
C VAL A 247 -6.78 -4.48 23.79
N ARG A 248 -6.58 -3.40 23.03
CA ARG A 248 -6.60 -3.49 21.56
C ARG A 248 -5.27 -2.96 21.02
N PRO A 249 -4.20 -3.76 21.03
CA PRO A 249 -2.90 -3.35 20.49
C PRO A 249 -2.92 -3.05 18.99
N PHE A 250 -4.04 -3.35 18.31
CA PHE A 250 -4.23 -3.16 16.87
C PHE A 250 -5.32 -2.13 16.51
N ALA A 251 -5.99 -1.51 17.49
CA ALA A 251 -6.96 -0.46 17.20
C ALA A 251 -6.25 0.89 17.04
N MET A 252 -6.77 1.76 16.16
CA MET A 252 -6.26 3.14 16.07
C MET A 252 -6.43 3.85 17.43
N PRO A 253 -5.36 4.44 18.01
CA PRO A 253 -5.45 5.14 19.28
C PRO A 253 -6.40 6.33 19.23
N TYR A 254 -7.08 6.64 20.34
CA TYR A 254 -7.98 7.80 20.44
C TYR A 254 -7.32 9.12 20.01
N ARG A 255 -6.06 9.33 20.39
CA ARG A 255 -5.31 10.53 19.99
C ARG A 255 -5.16 10.65 18.47
N VAL A 256 -4.99 9.52 17.78
CA VAL A 256 -4.92 9.48 16.31
C VAL A 256 -6.28 9.82 15.71
N LEU A 257 -7.37 9.27 16.26
CA LEU A 257 -8.73 9.59 15.83
C LEU A 257 -9.06 11.08 16.00
N GLU A 258 -8.72 11.66 17.15
CA GLU A 258 -8.92 13.09 17.43
C GLU A 258 -8.13 13.99 16.49
N LEU A 259 -6.87 13.65 16.20
CA LEU A 259 -6.04 14.37 15.23
C LEU A 259 -6.64 14.32 13.81
N LEU A 260 -7.32 13.21 13.47
CA LEU A 260 -8.02 13.04 12.19
C LEU A 260 -9.43 13.66 12.20
N GLY A 261 -9.87 14.25 13.33
CA GLY A 261 -11.19 14.87 13.47
C GLY A 261 -12.34 13.87 13.61
N LEU A 262 -12.06 12.61 13.95
CA LEU A 262 -13.05 11.56 14.11
C LEU A 262 -13.59 11.54 15.54
N LYS A 263 -14.92 11.40 15.68
CA LYS A 263 -15.55 11.27 17.01
C LYS A 263 -15.35 9.86 17.56
N LYS A 264 -15.33 9.76 18.90
CA LYS A 264 -15.25 8.49 19.65
C LYS A 264 -16.32 7.47 19.22
N ASP A 265 -17.51 7.93 18.84
CA ASP A 265 -18.62 7.04 18.45
C ASP A 265 -18.57 6.59 16.98
N GLN A 266 -17.63 7.13 16.18
CA GLN A 266 -17.37 6.72 14.81
C GLN A 266 -16.35 5.55 14.74
N GLU A 267 -16.15 4.82 15.84
CA GLU A 267 -15.39 3.56 15.88
C GLU A 267 -15.99 2.43 15.02
N ARG A 268 -17.20 2.61 14.47
CA ARG A 268 -17.76 1.61 13.53
C ARG A 268 -16.88 1.53 12.27
N ASP A 269 -16.50 0.30 11.92
CA ASP A 269 -15.70 -0.14 10.76
C ASP A 269 -16.35 0.17 9.39
N GLU A 270 -17.00 1.33 9.27
CA GLU A 270 -17.55 1.82 8.02
C GLU A 270 -16.56 2.82 7.42
N PRO A 271 -16.07 2.59 6.19
CA PRO A 271 -15.28 3.58 5.48
C PRO A 271 -16.11 4.85 5.33
N LEU A 272 -15.51 6.02 5.62
CA LEU A 272 -16.21 7.31 5.50
C LEU A 272 -16.44 7.71 4.04
N VAL A 273 -15.93 6.92 3.09
CA VAL A 273 -16.03 7.15 1.66
C VAL A 273 -16.77 5.94 1.05
N GLY A 274 -18.02 6.17 0.67
CA GLY A 274 -18.77 5.35 -0.29
C GLY A 274 -18.77 5.97 -1.67
#